data_AF-A0A349S3X8-F1
#
_entry.id   AF-A0A349S3X8-F1
#
_cell.length_a   1.000
_cell.length_b   1.000
_cell.length_c   1.000
_cell.angle_alpha   90.00
_cell.angle_beta   90.00
_cell.angle_gamma   90.00
#
_symmetry.space_group_name_H-M   'P 1'
#
loop_
_entity.id
_entity.type
_entity.pdbx_description
1 polymer ?
#
loop_
_entity_poly.entity_id
_entity_poly.type
_entity_poly.pdbx_seq_one_letter_code
_entity_poly.pdbx_strand_id
1 'polypeptide(L)'
;MNSKQLTEQLQRAATDLLYLTVYRKPEDLARRFGLPIPVVKYWWRESDQNTLTDNSLAQTPKQAKRIRRATQILEGWEKIKRHRPECGALLHNGRKCKNPVAIRPPEGWGYGCLADRCRIHGGHARRTWRKNITEEEDTL
;
A
#
# COMPACT_ATOMS: atom_id res chain seq x y z
N MET A 1 -5.90 -9.00 6.98
CA MET A 1 -5.77 -8.07 5.85
C MET A 1 -4.36 -8.22 5.29
N ASN A 2 -4.21 -8.66 4.05
CA ASN A 2 -2.90 -8.88 3.45
C ASN A 2 -2.28 -7.53 3.03
N SER A 3 -1.04 -7.25 3.45
CA SER A 3 -0.32 -6.00 3.14
C SER A 3 -0.22 -5.72 1.64
N LYS A 4 -0.05 -6.78 0.83
CA LYS A 4 -0.02 -6.66 -0.63
C LYS A 4 -1.36 -6.18 -1.19
N GLN A 5 -2.46 -6.78 -0.75
CA GLN A 5 -3.82 -6.38 -1.15
C GLN A 5 -4.13 -4.94 -0.76
N LEU A 6 -3.72 -4.50 0.43
CA LEU A 6 -3.84 -3.09 0.83
C LEU A 6 -3.09 -2.18 -0.14
N THR A 7 -1.88 -2.57 -0.53
CA THR A 7 -1.05 -1.77 -1.43
C THR A 7 -1.65 -1.67 -2.83
N GLU A 8 -2.19 -2.77 -3.36
CA GLU A 8 -2.93 -2.78 -4.62
C GLU A 8 -4.18 -1.89 -4.55
N GLN A 9 -4.89 -1.88 -3.43
CA GLN A 9 -6.04 -0.98 -3.22
C GLN A 9 -5.62 0.49 -3.21
N LEU A 10 -4.52 0.82 -2.52
CA LEU A 10 -3.95 2.17 -2.51
C LEU A 10 -3.49 2.60 -3.91
N GLN A 11 -2.82 1.72 -4.64
CA GLN A 11 -2.39 1.96 -6.02
C GLN A 11 -3.58 2.29 -6.91
N ARG A 12 -4.60 1.42 -6.94
CA ARG A 12 -5.82 1.63 -7.74
C ARG A 12 -6.52 2.93 -7.38
N ALA A 13 -6.66 3.22 -6.09
CA ALA A 13 -7.29 4.46 -5.64
C ALA A 13 -6.49 5.71 -6.07
N ALA A 14 -5.16 5.68 -5.97
CA ALA A 14 -4.30 6.77 -6.41
C ALA A 14 -4.38 6.98 -7.93
N THR A 15 -4.27 5.91 -8.71
CA THR A 15 -4.37 5.98 -10.18
C THR A 15 -5.75 6.43 -10.64
N ASP A 16 -6.82 6.04 -9.94
CA ASP A 16 -8.19 6.47 -10.26
C ASP A 16 -8.37 7.98 -10.14
N LEU A 17 -7.81 8.59 -9.08
CA LEU A 17 -7.91 10.04 -8.85
C LEU A 17 -7.05 10.85 -9.82
N LEU A 18 -5.90 10.30 -10.27
CA LEU A 18 -5.05 10.91 -11.29
C LEU A 18 -5.69 10.80 -12.68
N TYR A 19 -6.20 9.62 -13.02
CA TYR A 19 -6.92 9.37 -14.27
C TYR A 19 -8.13 10.30 -14.43
N LEU A 20 -8.91 10.50 -13.35
CA LEU A 20 -10.07 11.39 -13.33
C LEU A 20 -9.70 12.87 -13.08
N THR A 21 -8.42 13.23 -13.20
CA THR A 21 -7.90 14.60 -13.11
C THR A 21 -8.29 15.37 -11.83
N VAL A 22 -8.66 14.65 -10.75
CA VAL A 22 -8.94 15.23 -9.42
C VAL A 22 -7.67 15.86 -8.85
N TYR A 23 -6.52 15.24 -9.12
CA TYR A 23 -5.20 15.78 -8.87
C TYR A 23 -4.42 15.84 -10.18
N ARG A 24 -3.86 17.01 -10.50
CA ARG A 24 -3.08 17.20 -11.73
C ARG A 24 -1.68 16.60 -11.64
N LYS A 25 -1.10 16.57 -10.44
CA LYS A 25 0.26 16.09 -10.19
C LYS A 25 0.25 14.95 -9.18
N PRO A 26 0.99 13.85 -9.42
CA PRO A 26 1.08 12.75 -8.46
C PRO A 26 1.66 13.19 -7.11
N GLU A 27 2.52 14.21 -7.08
CA GLU A 27 3.09 14.78 -5.86
C GLU A 27 2.04 15.42 -4.96
N ASP A 28 1.02 16.04 -5.54
CA ASP A 28 -0.04 16.72 -4.77
C ASP A 28 -0.93 15.69 -4.08
N LEU A 29 -1.30 14.63 -4.81
CA LEU A 29 -2.02 13.49 -4.25
C LEU A 29 -1.20 12.82 -3.15
N ALA A 30 0.08 12.55 -3.40
CA ALA A 30 0.96 11.90 -2.43
C ALA A 30 1.07 12.70 -1.14
N ARG A 31 1.28 14.02 -1.23
CA ARG A 31 1.33 14.91 -0.07
C ARG A 31 0.00 14.96 0.67
N ARG A 32 -1.13 15.04 -0.05
CA ARG A 32 -2.47 15.10 0.56
C ARG A 32 -2.78 13.90 1.45
N PHE A 33 -2.45 12.69 1.01
CA PHE A 33 -2.76 11.46 1.76
C PHE A 33 -1.55 10.91 2.55
N GLY A 34 -0.40 11.59 2.48
CA GLY A 34 0.86 11.17 3.10
C GLY A 34 1.30 9.78 2.59
N LEU A 35 1.25 9.58 1.28
CA LEU A 35 1.88 8.48 0.57
C LEU A 35 3.32 8.86 0.19
N PRO A 36 4.25 7.92 0.02
CA PRO A 36 5.57 8.23 -0.48
C PRO A 36 5.51 8.71 -1.94
N ILE A 37 6.06 9.89 -2.21
CA ILE A 37 6.09 10.48 -3.55
C ILE A 37 6.70 9.53 -4.61
N PRO A 38 7.84 8.85 -4.37
CA PRO A 38 8.41 7.94 -5.36
C PRO A 38 7.47 6.80 -5.75
N VAL A 39 6.67 6.30 -4.80
CA VAL A 39 5.72 5.21 -5.04
C VAL A 39 4.56 5.68 -5.91
N VAL A 40 3.97 6.83 -5.60
CA VAL A 40 2.86 7.36 -6.40
C VAL A 40 3.32 7.72 -7.82
N LYS A 41 4.53 8.27 -7.96
CA LYS A 41 5.15 8.50 -9.28
C LYS A 41 5.33 7.21 -10.06
N TYR A 42 5.81 6.15 -9.40
CA TYR A 42 5.99 4.85 -10.01
C TYR A 42 4.65 4.29 -10.51
N TRP A 43 3.62 4.26 -9.66
CA TRP A 43 2.28 3.81 -10.03
C TRP A 43 1.68 4.60 -11.20
N TRP A 44 1.91 5.92 -11.23
CA TRP A 44 1.43 6.77 -12.31
C TRP A 44 2.15 6.48 -13.64
N ARG A 45 3.45 6.20 -13.59
CA ARG A 45 4.21 5.76 -14.78
C ARG A 45 3.74 4.41 -15.28
N GLU A 46 3.42 3.47 -14.38
CA GLU A 46 2.89 2.15 -14.75
C GLU A 46 1.49 2.22 -15.38
N SER A 47 0.72 3.29 -15.14
CA SER A 47 -0.63 3.45 -15.69
C SER A 47 -0.66 4.21 -17.03
N ASP A 48 0.47 4.25 -17.75
CA ASP A 48 0.68 5.00 -19.01
C ASP A 48 0.36 6.49 -18.95
N GLN A 49 0.15 7.04 -17.74
CA GLN A 49 -0.22 8.43 -17.48
C GLN A 49 -1.47 8.91 -18.26
N ASN A 50 -2.35 7.98 -18.61
CA ASN A 50 -3.59 8.31 -19.31
C ASN A 50 -4.52 9.10 -18.39
N THR A 51 -4.97 10.26 -18.86
CA THR A 51 -5.97 11.09 -18.16
C THR A 51 -7.24 11.18 -18.98
N LEU A 52 -8.39 11.25 -18.32
CA LEU A 52 -9.65 11.53 -18.99
C LEU A 52 -9.63 12.98 -19.49
N THR A 53 -9.44 13.14 -20.80
CA THR A 53 -9.34 14.44 -21.49
C THR A 53 -10.70 15.08 -21.79
N ASP A 54 -11.80 14.37 -21.53
CA ASP A 54 -13.13 14.87 -21.83
C ASP A 54 -13.54 16.00 -20.88
N ASN A 55 -13.57 17.21 -21.43
CA ASN A 55 -14.20 18.42 -20.90
C ASN A 55 -15.74 18.29 -20.76
N SER A 56 -16.24 17.12 -20.37
CA SER A 56 -17.65 16.99 -20.00
C SER A 56 -17.80 17.57 -18.59
N LEU A 57 -18.29 18.82 -18.54
CA LEU A 57 -18.49 19.68 -17.36
C LEU A 57 -19.30 19.05 -16.20
N ALA A 58 -19.81 17.83 -16.35
CA ALA A 58 -20.47 17.07 -15.31
C ALA A 58 -19.81 15.69 -15.15
N GLN A 59 -19.17 15.46 -14.00
CA GLN A 59 -18.77 14.11 -13.61
C GLN A 59 -19.99 13.20 -13.62
N THR A 60 -19.91 12.11 -14.38
CA THR A 60 -20.97 11.09 -14.36
C THR A 60 -21.15 10.56 -12.93
N PRO A 61 -22.36 10.12 -12.53
CA PRO A 61 -22.58 9.53 -11.21
C PRO A 61 -21.62 8.37 -10.89
N LYS A 62 -21.20 7.62 -11.94
CA LYS A 62 -20.21 6.55 -11.84
C LYS A 62 -18.81 7.09 -11.49
N GLN A 63 -18.37 8.18 -12.12
CA GLN A 63 -17.11 8.85 -11.79
C GLN A 63 -17.14 9.42 -10.37
N ALA A 64 -18.21 10.11 -9.98
CA ALA A 64 -18.37 10.64 -8.63
C ALA A 64 -18.33 9.53 -7.56
N LYS A 65 -18.93 8.36 -7.83
CA LYS A 65 -18.83 7.19 -6.95
C LYS A 65 -17.40 6.64 -6.87
N ARG A 66 -16.68 6.57 -8.00
CA ARG A 66 -15.28 6.13 -8.06
C ARG A 66 -14.36 7.06 -7.26
N ILE A 67 -14.52 8.38 -7.41
CA ILE A 67 -13.76 9.40 -6.67
C ILE A 67 -13.99 9.28 -5.17
N ARG A 68 -15.25 9.19 -4.73
CA ARG A 68 -15.58 9.02 -3.30
C ARG A 68 -14.93 7.78 -2.71
N ARG A 69 -15.05 6.64 -3.40
CA ARG A 69 -14.44 5.37 -2.96
C ARG A 69 -12.92 5.45 -2.91
N ALA A 70 -12.29 6.00 -3.94
CA ALA A 70 -10.83 6.16 -3.99
C ALA A 70 -10.33 7.07 -2.85
N THR A 71 -11.02 8.20 -2.64
CA THR A 71 -10.71 9.13 -1.54
C THR A 71 -10.81 8.44 -0.18
N GLN A 72 -11.89 7.70 0.07
CA GLN A 72 -12.09 6.96 1.32
C GLN A 72 -10.99 5.91 1.56
N ILE A 73 -10.54 5.21 0.52
CA ILE A 73 -9.43 4.24 0.62
C ILE A 73 -8.14 4.96 1.01
N LEU A 74 -7.83 6.10 0.38
CA LEU A 74 -6.61 6.85 0.68
C LEU A 74 -6.65 7.55 2.04
N GLU A 75 -7.81 8.01 2.51
CA GLU A 75 -7.99 8.51 3.89
C GLU A 75 -7.82 7.36 4.91
N GLY A 76 -8.27 6.16 4.57
CA GLY A 76 -8.03 4.95 5.34
C GLY A 76 -6.55 4.67 5.59
N TRP A 77 -5.66 5.05 4.67
CA TRP A 77 -4.22 4.93 4.86
C TRP A 77 -3.70 5.70 6.07
N GLU A 78 -4.23 6.89 6.33
CA GLU A 78 -3.82 7.68 7.49
C GLU A 78 -4.18 6.98 8.80
N LYS A 79 -5.38 6.39 8.86
CA LYS A 79 -5.80 5.57 10.00
C LYS A 79 -4.89 4.36 10.18
N ILE A 80 -4.53 3.68 9.11
CA ILE A 80 -3.60 2.53 9.14
C ILE A 80 -2.22 2.97 9.62
N LYS A 81 -1.70 4.11 9.17
CA LYS A 81 -0.42 4.66 9.66
C LYS A 81 -0.45 4.90 11.17
N ARG A 82 -1.55 5.39 11.73
CA ARG A 82 -1.66 5.64 13.18
C ARG A 82 -1.87 4.36 13.98
N HIS A 83 -2.74 3.47 13.50
CA HIS A 83 -3.16 2.25 14.20
C HIS A 83 -2.72 0.99 13.45
N ARG A 84 -1.40 0.86 13.27
CA ARG A 84 -0.81 -0.31 12.62
C ARG A 84 -0.99 -1.56 13.49
N PRO A 85 -1.15 -2.75 12.88
CA PRO A 85 -1.22 -3.99 13.64
C PRO A 85 0.06 -4.23 14.44
N GLU A 86 -0.05 -4.99 15.52
CA GLU A 86 1.07 -5.36 16.38
C GLU A 86 2.02 -6.35 15.66
N CYS A 87 3.30 -6.31 16.03
CA CYS A 87 4.34 -7.16 15.47
C CYS A 87 4.14 -8.65 15.75
N GLY A 88 3.65 -8.99 16.95
CA GLY A 88 3.37 -10.38 17.33
C GLY A 88 4.59 -11.30 17.50
N ALA A 89 5.83 -10.81 17.32
CA ALA A 89 7.04 -11.64 17.49
C ALA A 89 7.17 -12.13 18.94
N LEU A 90 7.57 -13.39 19.12
CA LEU A 90 7.82 -13.97 20.44
C LEU A 90 9.12 -13.39 21.04
N LEU A 91 9.01 -12.85 22.25
CA LEU A 91 10.12 -12.35 23.04
C LEU A 91 10.73 -13.48 23.88
N HIS A 92 11.94 -13.27 24.42
CA HIS A 92 12.65 -14.25 25.26
C HIS A 92 11.86 -14.67 26.52
N ASN A 93 10.93 -13.82 26.98
CA ASN A 93 10.05 -14.06 28.13
C ASN A 93 8.72 -14.72 27.74
N GLY A 94 8.58 -15.22 26.50
CA GLY A 94 7.37 -15.86 25.99
C GLY A 94 6.23 -14.90 25.62
N ARG A 95 6.35 -13.59 25.89
CA ARG A 95 5.33 -12.60 25.51
C ARG A 95 5.43 -12.21 24.03
N LYS A 96 4.32 -11.74 23.45
CA LYS A 96 4.30 -11.19 22.09
C LYS A 96 4.69 -9.72 22.07
N CYS A 97 5.46 -9.31 21.08
CA CYS A 97 5.82 -7.92 20.84
C CYS A 97 4.60 -7.10 20.42
N LYS A 98 4.28 -6.07 21.21
CA LYS A 98 3.19 -5.12 20.96
C LYS A 98 3.58 -3.93 20.08
N ASN A 99 4.85 -3.83 19.66
CA ASN A 99 5.27 -2.74 18.79
C ASN A 99 4.54 -2.83 17.46
N PRO A 100 4.12 -1.70 16.86
CA PRO A 100 3.46 -1.72 15.57
C PRO A 100 4.39 -2.24 14.49
N VAL A 101 3.83 -2.96 13.51
CA VAL A 101 4.56 -3.36 12.31
C VAL A 101 5.18 -2.14 11.62
N ALA A 102 6.33 -2.34 10.98
CA ALA A 102 7.01 -1.29 10.26
C ALA A 102 6.28 -0.96 8.95
N ILE A 103 6.26 0.32 8.57
CA ILE A 103 5.91 0.71 7.20
C ILE A 103 7.16 0.51 6.35
N ARG A 104 7.04 -0.21 5.23
CA ARG A 104 8.19 -0.44 4.34
C ARG A 104 8.63 0.88 3.68
N PRO A 105 9.94 1.07 3.42
CA PRO A 105 10.40 2.18 2.60
C PRO A 105 9.85 2.03 1.17
N PRO A 106 9.84 3.10 0.35
CA PRO A 106 9.26 3.11 -1.00
C PRO A 106 9.62 1.90 -1.87
N GLU A 107 10.89 1.47 -1.83
CA GLU A 107 11.44 0.38 -2.62
C GLU A 107 10.84 -0.99 -2.23
N GLY A 108 10.31 -1.10 -1.01
CA GLY A 108 9.71 -2.33 -0.49
C GLY A 108 8.21 -2.45 -0.75
N TRP A 109 7.54 -1.45 -1.32
CA TRP A 109 6.09 -1.47 -1.48
C TRP A 109 5.61 -2.52 -2.48
N GLY A 110 6.46 -3.03 -3.37
CA GLY A 110 6.15 -4.20 -4.22
C GLY A 110 5.83 -5.47 -3.42
N TYR A 111 6.33 -5.58 -2.17
CA TYR A 111 6.01 -6.66 -1.24
C TYR A 111 4.86 -6.32 -0.28
N GLY A 112 4.32 -5.10 -0.37
CA GLY A 112 3.31 -4.54 0.53
C GLY A 112 3.83 -3.34 1.34
N CYS A 113 2.97 -2.34 1.57
CA CYS A 113 3.30 -1.12 2.30
C CYS A 113 3.59 -1.34 3.79
N LEU A 114 3.04 -2.39 4.39
CA LEU A 114 3.34 -2.84 5.75
C LEU A 114 4.28 -4.06 5.71
N ALA A 115 5.22 -4.09 6.64
CA ALA A 115 6.03 -5.27 6.92
C ALA A 115 5.28 -6.27 7.80
N ASP A 116 5.82 -7.49 7.91
CA ASP A 116 5.26 -8.53 8.78
C ASP A 116 5.57 -8.29 10.26
N ARG A 117 6.60 -7.50 10.56
CA ARG A 117 7.13 -7.27 11.91
C ARG A 117 7.48 -5.80 12.14
N CYS A 118 7.71 -5.43 13.40
CA CYS A 118 8.25 -4.11 13.76
C CYS A 118 9.73 -3.99 13.38
N ARG A 119 10.27 -2.77 13.47
CA ARG A 119 11.67 -2.47 13.09
C ARG A 119 12.69 -3.32 13.85
N ILE A 120 12.48 -3.51 15.15
CA ILE A 120 13.38 -4.27 16.03
C ILE A 120 13.39 -5.76 15.68
N HIS A 121 12.24 -6.32 15.31
CA HIS A 121 12.11 -7.74 14.96
C HIS A 121 12.25 -8.01 13.45
N GLY A 122 12.98 -7.14 12.73
CA GLY A 122 13.35 -7.38 11.33
C GLY A 122 12.30 -6.96 10.29
N GLY A 123 11.37 -6.06 10.61
CA GLY A 123 10.37 -5.57 9.63
C GLY A 123 10.96 -4.96 8.35
N HIS A 124 12.19 -4.44 8.42
CA HIS A 124 12.92 -3.93 7.26
C HIS A 124 13.93 -4.92 6.66
N ALA A 125 14.11 -6.09 7.29
CA ALA A 125 15.01 -7.09 6.74
C ALA A 125 14.47 -7.50 5.37
N ARG A 126 15.31 -7.36 4.34
CA ARG A 126 15.08 -7.93 3.00
C ARG A 126 15.22 -9.45 3.11
N ARG A 127 14.40 -10.12 3.92
CA ARG A 127 14.30 -11.57 3.81
C ARG A 127 13.46 -11.85 2.59
N THR A 128 14.13 -12.18 1.49
CA THR A 128 13.58 -13.14 0.54
C THR A 128 13.17 -14.34 1.37
N TRP A 129 11.86 -14.54 1.53
CA TRP A 129 11.36 -15.74 2.14
C TRP A 129 11.74 -16.87 1.19
N ARG A 130 12.88 -17.54 1.41
CA ARG A 130 13.02 -18.92 0.96
C ARG A 130 11.91 -19.64 1.71
N LYS A 131 10.86 -20.05 1.00
CA LYS A 131 10.02 -21.14 1.48
C LYS A 131 11.01 -22.24 1.82
N ASN A 132 11.08 -22.65 3.08
CA ASN A 132 11.53 -24.00 3.35
C ASN A 132 10.46 -24.87 2.69
N ILE A 133 10.76 -25.32 1.48
CA ILE A 133 10.17 -26.54 0.95
C ILE A 133 10.70 -27.59 1.92
N THR A 134 9.89 -27.97 2.89
CA THR A 134 10.04 -29.29 3.47
C THR A 134 9.81 -30.24 2.32
N GLU A 135 10.90 -30.74 1.76
CA GLU A 135 10.92 -31.98 1.01
C GLU A 135 10.44 -33.07 1.99
N GLU A 136 9.13 -33.24 2.10
CA GLU A 136 8.54 -34.48 2.60
C GLU A 136 8.25 -35.34 1.37
N GLU A 137 9.27 -36.15 1.08
CA GLU A 137 9.21 -37.54 0.64
C GLU A 137 8.51 -37.84 -0.70
N ASP A 138 9.34 -37.84 -1.75
CA ASP A 138 9.31 -38.94 -2.73
C ASP A 138 9.54 -40.26 -1.97
N THR A 139 8.48 -41.00 -1.71
CA THR A 139 8.54 -42.46 -1.58
C THR A 139 7.41 -43.08 -2.38
N LEU A 140 7.81 -43.60 -3.56
CA LEU A 140 7.25 -44.73 -4.34
C LEU A 140 5.73 -44.83 -4.53
#